data_AF-A0A924VHI8-F1
#
_entry.id   AF-A0A924VHI8-F1
#
_cell.length_a   1.000
_cell.length_b   1.000
_cell.length_c   1.000
_cell.angle_alpha   90.00
_cell.angle_beta   90.00
_cell.angle_gamma   90.00
#
_symmetry.space_group_name_H-M   'P 1'
#
loop_
_entity.id
_entity.type
_entity.pdbx_description
1 polymer ?
#
loop_
_entity_poly.entity_id
_entity_poly.type
_entity_poly.pdbx_seq_one_letter_code
_entity_poly.pdbx_strand_id
1 'polypeptide(L)'
;LIKGLLSFNLDWQFVLVGVFLAITVELCGVKSLSFAVGAYLPLSTTLPIFAGGAIKGLIDRRSKNKHQKEEDEDLGRGNLFATGLVAGGALMGVIYAFLMAFESTSGPVGSLNMEEHLVSAFGEGGFQIMGFGFFVLMGFVLYRIAVSKR
;
A
#
# COMPACT_ATOMS: atom_id res chain seq x y z
N LEU A 1 4.38 -5.88 -25.01
CA LEU A 1 5.21 -4.79 -24.44
C LEU A 1 6.71 -5.10 -24.40
N ILE A 2 7.16 -6.21 -23.79
CA ILE A 2 8.60 -6.55 -23.67
C ILE A 2 9.32 -6.69 -25.02
N LYS A 3 8.66 -7.24 -26.05
CA LYS A 3 9.23 -7.30 -27.42
C LYS A 3 9.23 -5.97 -28.20
N GLY A 4 8.37 -5.01 -27.84
CA GLY A 4 8.27 -3.72 -28.55
C GLY A 4 9.31 -2.69 -28.07
N LEU A 5 9.61 -2.69 -26.77
CA LEU A 5 10.59 -1.79 -26.15
C LEU A 5 12.04 -2.25 -26.45
N LEU A 6 12.32 -3.55 -26.41
CA LEU A 6 13.64 -4.12 -26.74
C LEU A 6 13.96 -4.13 -28.24
N SER A 7 12.96 -3.96 -29.12
CA SER A 7 13.11 -4.03 -30.57
C SER A 7 12.90 -2.67 -31.28
N PHE A 8 12.82 -1.57 -30.53
CA PHE A 8 12.49 -0.20 -31.02
C PHE A 8 11.21 -0.11 -31.88
N ASN A 9 10.36 -1.15 -31.87
CA ASN A 9 9.11 -1.22 -32.62
C ASN A 9 7.95 -0.93 -31.67
N LEU A 10 7.98 0.27 -31.10
CA LEU A 10 6.90 0.75 -30.25
C LEU A 10 5.77 1.23 -31.15
N ASP A 11 4.58 0.69 -30.96
CA ASP A 11 3.41 1.10 -31.70
C ASP A 11 2.97 2.49 -31.20
N TRP A 12 3.49 3.51 -31.88
CA TRP A 12 3.34 4.93 -31.56
C TRP A 12 1.87 5.36 -31.49
N GLN A 13 0.97 4.63 -32.14
CA GLN A 13 -0.46 4.89 -32.09
C GLN A 13 -0.99 4.75 -30.65
N PHE A 14 -0.55 3.74 -29.90
CA PHE A 14 -0.98 3.56 -28.49
C PHE A 14 -0.37 4.59 -27.55
N VAL A 15 0.86 5.06 -27.82
CA VAL A 15 1.50 6.13 -27.04
C VAL A 15 0.74 7.44 -27.20
N LEU A 16 0.40 7.78 -28.45
CA LEU A 16 -0.32 9.02 -28.78
C LEU A 16 -1.72 9.03 -28.16
N VAL A 17 -2.42 7.89 -28.16
CA VAL A 17 -3.70 7.70 -27.44
C VAL A 17 -3.51 7.92 -25.93
N GLY A 18 -2.45 7.37 -25.33
CA GLY A 18 -2.14 7.57 -23.92
C GLY A 18 -1.89 9.03 -23.55
N VAL A 19 -1.19 9.79 -24.41
CA VAL A 19 -0.96 11.23 -24.23
C VAL A 19 -2.26 12.02 -24.30
N PHE A 20 -3.10 11.76 -25.30
CA PHE A 20 -4.41 12.42 -25.40
C PHE A 20 -5.30 12.11 -24.20
N LEU A 21 -5.33 10.84 -23.76
CA LEU A 21 -6.09 10.44 -22.58
C LEU A 21 -5.57 11.13 -21.32
N ALA A 22 -4.25 11.22 -21.13
CA ALA A 22 -3.66 11.94 -20.01
C ALA A 22 -4.06 13.43 -20.02
N ILE A 23 -4.04 14.09 -21.18
CA ILE A 23 -4.48 15.49 -21.32
C ILE A 23 -5.96 15.63 -20.97
N THR A 24 -6.84 14.76 -21.48
CA THR A 24 -8.27 14.80 -21.16
C THR A 24 -8.52 14.63 -19.66
N VAL A 25 -7.83 13.69 -19.01
CA VAL A 25 -7.95 13.44 -17.57
C VAL A 25 -7.43 14.63 -16.75
N GLU A 26 -6.32 15.23 -17.16
CA GLU A 26 -5.75 16.42 -16.51
C GLU A 26 -6.71 17.62 -16.64
N LEU A 27 -7.37 17.79 -17.80
CA LEU A 27 -8.40 18.80 -18.01
C LEU A 27 -9.67 18.56 -17.16
N CYS A 28 -9.98 17.31 -16.83
CA CYS A 28 -11.03 16.98 -15.87
C CYS A 28 -10.65 17.27 -14.40
N GLY A 29 -9.45 17.78 -14.14
CA GLY A 29 -8.97 18.11 -12.79
C GLY A 29 -8.52 16.90 -11.97
N VAL A 30 -8.35 15.74 -12.61
CA VAL A 30 -7.83 14.53 -11.96
C VAL A 30 -6.37 14.37 -12.36
N LYS A 31 -5.48 14.06 -11.39
CA LYS A 31 -4.07 13.77 -11.71
C LYS A 31 -3.97 12.52 -12.58
N SER A 32 -3.47 12.70 -13.80
CA SER A 32 -3.25 11.64 -14.79
C SER A 32 -2.43 10.46 -14.24
N LEU A 33 -1.44 10.73 -13.38
CA LEU A 33 -0.60 9.70 -12.75
C LEU A 33 -1.41 8.76 -11.83
N SER A 34 -2.21 9.32 -10.91
CA SER A 34 -3.01 8.52 -9.98
C SER A 34 -4.08 7.70 -10.70
N PHE A 35 -4.65 8.27 -11.76
CA PHE A 35 -5.59 7.57 -12.63
C PHE A 35 -4.95 6.37 -13.34
N ALA A 36 -3.77 6.56 -13.94
CA ALA A 36 -3.04 5.51 -14.65
C ALA A 36 -2.65 4.35 -13.72
N VAL A 37 -2.16 4.66 -12.50
CA VAL A 37 -1.82 3.64 -11.49
C VAL A 37 -3.05 2.84 -11.07
N GLY A 38 -4.19 3.52 -10.87
CA GLY A 38 -5.45 2.86 -10.51
C GLY A 38 -6.01 1.96 -11.62
N ALA A 39 -5.85 2.36 -12.89
CA ALA A 39 -6.33 1.59 -14.04
C ALA A 39 -5.46 0.36 -14.35
N TYR A 40 -4.17 0.38 -13.97
CA TYR A 40 -3.24 -0.71 -14.25
C TYR A 40 -3.26 -1.82 -13.19
N LEU A 41 -3.59 -1.50 -11.94
CA LEU A 41 -3.54 -2.47 -10.84
C LEU A 41 -4.87 -3.24 -10.71
N PRO A 42 -4.83 -4.57 -10.41
CA PRO A 42 -6.04 -5.34 -10.18
C PRO A 42 -6.81 -4.81 -8.96
N LEU A 43 -8.15 -4.90 -8.99
CA LEU A 43 -8.99 -4.38 -7.91
C LEU A 43 -8.62 -4.96 -6.53
N SER A 44 -8.13 -6.20 -6.47
CA SER A 44 -7.66 -6.81 -5.23
C SER A 44 -6.51 -6.06 -4.55
N THR A 45 -5.62 -5.42 -5.31
CA THR A 45 -4.47 -4.67 -4.76
C THR A 45 -4.76 -3.18 -4.60
N THR A 46 -5.72 -2.63 -5.35
CA THR A 46 -6.13 -1.22 -5.22
C THR A 46 -7.09 -0.98 -4.05
N LEU A 47 -7.87 -1.99 -3.64
CA LEU A 47 -8.81 -1.89 -2.51
C LEU A 47 -8.14 -1.48 -1.18
N PRO A 48 -7.02 -2.10 -0.74
CA PRO A 48 -6.30 -1.65 0.45
C PRO A 48 -5.77 -0.21 0.35
N ILE A 49 -5.27 0.18 -0.83
CA ILE A 49 -4.77 1.53 -1.10
C ILE A 49 -5.92 2.54 -0.98
N PHE A 50 -7.07 2.22 -1.59
CA PHE A 50 -8.28 3.04 -1.52
C PHE A 50 -8.79 3.17 -0.09
N ALA A 51 -8.82 2.08 0.68
CA ALA A 51 -9.23 2.10 2.09
C ALA A 51 -8.32 3.02 2.93
N GLY A 52 -7.00 2.98 2.71
CA GLY A 52 -6.07 3.93 3.35
C GLY A 52 -6.37 5.39 3.00
N GLY A 53 -6.64 5.68 1.72
CA GLY A 53 -7.04 7.01 1.25
C GLY A 53 -8.38 7.48 1.85
N ALA A 54 -9.36 6.57 1.98
CA ALA A 54 -10.64 6.85 2.60
C ALA A 54 -10.49 7.19 4.09
N ILE A 55 -9.64 6.46 4.83
CA ILE A 55 -9.33 6.76 6.24
C ILE A 55 -8.71 8.16 6.37
N LYS A 56 -7.73 8.51 5.52
CA LYS A 56 -7.14 9.86 5.50
C LYS A 56 -8.19 10.94 5.22
N GLY A 57 -9.03 10.75 4.20
CA GLY A 57 -10.10 11.70 3.90
C GLY A 57 -11.11 11.87 5.06
N LEU A 58 -11.41 10.81 5.81
CA LEU A 58 -12.25 10.88 7.01
C LEU A 58 -11.58 11.65 8.16
N ILE A 59 -10.26 11.49 8.34
CA ILE A 59 -9.47 12.23 9.32
C ILE A 59 -9.44 13.72 8.97
N ASP A 60 -9.12 14.05 7.71
CA ASP A 60 -9.02 15.43 7.22
C ASP A 60 -10.36 16.16 7.36
N ARG A 61 -11.47 15.49 7.02
CA ARG A 61 -12.82 16.04 7.20
C ARG A 61 -13.16 16.30 8.68
N ARG A 62 -12.71 15.44 9.60
CA ARG A 62 -12.87 15.67 11.05
C ARG A 62 -11.98 16.79 11.58
N SER A 63 -10.76 16.93 11.06
CA SER A 63 -9.80 17.96 11.48
C SER A 63 -10.30 19.36 11.10
N LYS A 64 -10.83 19.53 9.88
CA LYS A 64 -11.42 20.79 9.40
C LYS A 64 -12.59 21.27 10.28
N ASN A 65 -13.44 20.35 10.75
CA ASN A 65 -14.55 20.67 11.66
C ASN A 65 -14.10 21.15 13.04
N LYS A 66 -12.84 20.90 13.46
CA LYS A 66 -12.31 21.29 14.77
C LYS A 66 -11.48 22.58 14.76
N HIS A 67 -11.40 23.32 13.64
CA HIS A 67 -10.54 24.52 13.51
C HIS A 67 -9.10 24.25 13.97
N GLN A 68 -8.61 23.03 13.69
CA GLN A 68 -7.29 22.61 14.13
C GLN A 68 -6.32 22.96 12.99
N LYS A 69 -5.40 23.90 13.27
CA LYS A 69 -4.46 24.50 12.31
C LYS A 69 -3.81 23.47 11.38
N GLU A 70 -3.71 23.83 10.10
CA GLU A 70 -3.14 23.07 8.97
C GLU A 70 -1.62 22.78 9.06
N GLU A 71 -0.93 23.18 10.14
CA GLU A 71 0.55 23.09 10.22
C GLU A 71 1.09 21.67 10.53
N ASP A 72 0.23 20.69 10.84
CA ASP A 72 0.62 19.31 11.20
C ASP A 72 0.29 18.25 10.12
N GLU A 73 0.01 18.64 8.87
CA GLU A 73 -0.45 17.70 7.82
C GLU A 73 0.65 16.76 7.29
N ASP A 74 1.90 17.23 7.19
CA ASP A 74 3.02 16.41 6.68
C ASP A 74 3.74 15.61 7.80
N LEU A 75 3.68 16.11 9.04
CA LEU A 75 4.28 15.49 10.24
C LEU A 75 3.25 14.96 11.24
N GLY A 76 2.01 14.79 10.81
CA GLY A 76 0.96 14.20 11.64
C GLY A 76 1.39 12.82 12.15
N ARG A 77 1.16 12.56 13.44
CA ARG A 77 1.57 11.32 14.13
C ARG A 77 1.14 10.04 13.39
N GLY A 78 0.00 10.09 12.70
CA GLY A 78 -0.47 8.99 11.85
C GLY A 78 0.40 8.75 10.62
N ASN A 79 0.88 9.80 9.95
CA ASN A 79 1.79 9.70 8.81
C ASN A 79 3.15 9.15 9.26
N LEU A 80 3.70 9.66 10.37
CA LEU A 80 4.96 9.18 10.93
C LEU A 80 4.90 7.71 11.38
N PHE A 81 3.78 7.29 11.97
CA PHE A 81 3.57 5.88 12.33
C PHE A 81 3.43 4.98 11.09
N ALA A 82 2.70 5.43 10.07
CA ALA A 82 2.56 4.70 8.81
C ALA A 82 3.90 4.54 8.09
N THR A 83 4.69 5.61 7.96
CA THR A 83 6.03 5.54 7.35
C THR A 83 6.99 4.68 8.17
N GLY A 84 6.91 4.74 9.51
CA GLY A 84 7.65 3.84 10.40
C GLY A 84 7.29 2.37 10.21
N LEU A 85 6.01 2.04 10.05
CA LEU A 85 5.56 0.66 9.75
C LEU A 85 6.04 0.19 8.37
N VAL A 86 5.96 1.04 7.35
CA VAL A 86 6.44 0.70 6.00
C VAL A 86 7.95 0.49 6.00
N ALA A 87 8.72 1.39 6.63
CA ALA A 87 10.17 1.27 6.75
C ALA A 87 10.58 0.04 7.57
N GLY A 88 9.92 -0.20 8.71
CA GLY A 88 10.16 -1.37 9.55
C GLY A 88 9.88 -2.69 8.81
N GLY A 89 8.78 -2.76 8.06
CA GLY A 89 8.46 -3.92 7.22
C GLY A 89 9.51 -4.17 6.13
N ALA A 90 9.95 -3.13 5.44
CA ALA A 90 10.99 -3.23 4.42
C ALA A 90 12.34 -3.68 5.01
N LEU A 91 12.77 -3.08 6.14
CA LEU A 91 13.99 -3.47 6.84
C LEU A 91 13.94 -4.91 7.33
N MET A 92 12.83 -5.34 7.95
CA MET A 92 12.66 -6.71 8.40
C MET A 92 12.68 -7.70 7.23
N GLY A 93 12.07 -7.35 6.09
CA GLY A 93 12.11 -8.15 4.87
C GLY A 93 13.54 -8.34 4.34
N VAL A 94 14.36 -7.29 4.34
CA VAL A 94 15.78 -7.36 3.94
C VAL A 94 16.57 -8.25 4.91
N ILE A 95 16.37 -8.09 6.22
CA ILE A 95 17.01 -8.93 7.25
C ILE A 95 16.63 -10.40 7.05
N TYR A 96 15.33 -10.68 6.85
CA TYR A 96 14.84 -12.03 6.60
C TYR A 96 15.48 -12.66 5.35
N ALA A 97 15.50 -11.92 4.23
CA ALA A 97 16.12 -12.39 2.98
C ALA A 97 17.62 -12.68 3.15
N PHE A 98 18.33 -11.83 3.90
CA PHE A 98 19.74 -12.02 4.20
C PHE A 98 19.99 -13.27 5.06
N LEU A 99 19.18 -13.49 6.10
CA LEU A 99 19.28 -14.67 6.95
C LEU A 99 18.98 -15.97 6.19
N MET A 100 18.05 -15.94 5.23
CA MET A 100 17.76 -17.08 4.36
C MET A 100 18.88 -17.39 3.35
N ALA A 101 19.75 -16.43 3.04
CA ALA A 101 20.82 -16.61 2.06
C ALA A 101 21.98 -17.51 2.56
N PHE A 102 22.09 -17.74 3.87
CA PHE A 102 23.14 -18.59 4.46
C PHE A 102 22.56 -19.96 4.86
N GLU A 103 23.18 -21.05 4.39
CA GLU A 103 22.72 -22.43 4.69
C GLU A 103 22.73 -22.77 6.19
N SER A 104 23.63 -22.17 6.97
CA SER A 104 23.67 -22.37 8.44
C SER A 104 22.48 -21.73 9.17
N THR A 105 21.82 -20.75 8.57
CA THR A 105 20.77 -19.94 9.20
C THR A 105 19.40 -20.19 8.58
N SER A 106 19.34 -20.77 7.38
CA SER A 106 18.10 -21.11 6.67
C SER A 106 17.26 -22.16 7.40
N GLY A 107 17.87 -23.15 8.05
CA GLY A 107 17.17 -24.18 8.83
C GLY A 107 16.37 -23.61 10.02
N PRO A 108 17.01 -22.93 10.99
CA PRO A 108 16.32 -22.32 12.12
C PRO A 108 15.32 -21.25 11.71
N VAL A 109 15.64 -20.39 10.74
CA VAL A 109 14.76 -19.30 10.30
C VAL A 109 13.56 -19.84 9.50
N GLY A 110 13.75 -20.90 8.73
CA GLY A 110 12.65 -21.61 8.07
C GLY A 110 11.67 -22.24 9.07
N SER A 111 12.16 -22.77 10.19
CA SER A 111 11.31 -23.33 11.26
C SER A 111 10.49 -22.29 12.03
N LEU A 112 10.87 -21.01 11.95
CA LEU A 112 10.08 -19.91 12.49
C LEU A 112 8.92 -19.51 11.57
N ASN A 113 8.83 -20.06 10.36
CA ASN A 113 7.73 -19.78 9.45
C ASN A 113 6.46 -20.46 9.96
N MET A 114 5.61 -19.68 10.63
CA MET A 114 4.33 -20.15 11.17
C MET A 114 3.21 -20.18 10.12
N GLU A 115 3.49 -19.78 8.87
CA GLU A 115 2.48 -19.75 7.80
C GLU A 115 1.86 -21.14 7.59
N GLU A 116 2.69 -22.18 7.49
CA GLU A 116 2.23 -23.55 7.26
C GLU A 116 1.41 -24.08 8.45
N HIS A 117 1.78 -23.72 9.68
CA HIS A 117 1.03 -24.05 10.89
C HIS A 117 -0.31 -23.29 11.01
N LEU A 118 -0.35 -22.02 10.57
CA LEU A 118 -1.55 -21.19 10.58
C LEU A 118 -2.54 -21.63 9.51
N VAL A 119 -2.06 -21.93 8.30
CA VAL A 119 -2.89 -22.39 7.18
C VAL A 119 -3.41 -23.80 7.45
N SER A 120 -2.62 -24.69 8.05
CA SER A 120 -3.09 -26.03 8.44
C SER A 120 -4.09 -26.02 9.61
N ALA A 121 -3.97 -25.08 10.55
CA ALA A 121 -4.89 -24.96 11.68
C ALA A 121 -6.23 -24.26 11.34
N PHE A 122 -6.22 -23.25 10.47
CA PHE A 122 -7.38 -22.42 10.17
C PHE A 122 -7.96 -22.58 8.75
N GLY A 123 -7.27 -23.34 7.88
CA GLY A 123 -7.58 -23.44 6.46
C GLY A 123 -7.24 -22.17 5.68
N GLU A 124 -7.16 -22.28 4.36
CA GLU A 124 -6.86 -21.12 3.47
C GLU A 124 -7.84 -19.95 3.69
N GLY A 125 -9.13 -20.25 3.87
CA GLY A 125 -10.15 -19.23 4.14
C GLY A 125 -9.98 -18.53 5.50
N GLY A 126 -9.55 -19.26 6.54
CA GLY A 126 -9.28 -18.68 7.85
C GLY A 126 -8.06 -17.77 7.86
N PHE A 127 -7.01 -18.13 7.11
CA PHE A 127 -5.83 -17.29 6.93
C PHE A 127 -6.17 -15.96 6.23
N GLN A 128 -7.01 -16.00 5.19
CA GLN A 128 -7.48 -14.80 4.50
C GLN A 128 -8.29 -13.87 5.40
N ILE A 129 -9.20 -14.43 6.22
CA ILE A 129 -10.01 -13.65 7.17
C ILE A 129 -9.12 -13.04 8.26
N MET A 130 -8.09 -13.76 8.73
CA MET A 130 -7.13 -13.23 9.69
C MET A 130 -6.34 -12.06 9.09
N GLY A 131 -5.86 -12.18 7.85
CA GLY A 131 -5.18 -11.11 7.14
C GLY A 131 -6.06 -9.87 6.97
N PHE A 132 -7.33 -10.06 6.60
CA PHE A 132 -8.32 -8.98 6.56
C PHE A 132 -8.54 -8.35 7.95
N GLY A 133 -8.62 -9.17 9.01
CA GLY A 133 -8.74 -8.70 10.39
C GLY A 133 -7.56 -7.82 10.81
N PHE A 134 -6.33 -8.23 10.49
CA PHE A 134 -5.14 -7.40 10.75
C PHE A 134 -5.15 -6.10 9.96
N PHE A 135 -5.60 -6.13 8.70
CA PHE A 135 -5.74 -4.93 7.89
C PHE A 135 -6.73 -3.93 8.51
N VAL A 136 -7.90 -4.41 8.95
CA VAL A 136 -8.91 -3.59 9.64
C VAL A 136 -8.38 -3.05 10.96
N LEU A 137 -7.69 -3.89 11.75
CA LEU A 137 -7.06 -3.49 13.01
C LEU A 137 -6.04 -2.37 12.77
N MET A 138 -5.18 -2.52 11.77
CA MET A 138 -4.17 -1.51 11.43
C MET A 138 -4.82 -0.20 10.98
N GLY A 139 -5.84 -0.26 10.12
CA GLY A 139 -6.64 0.91 9.74
C GLY A 139 -7.30 1.61 10.95
N PHE A 140 -7.83 0.83 11.89
CA PHE A 140 -8.40 1.36 13.13
C PHE A 140 -7.35 2.00 14.04
N VAL A 141 -6.16 1.39 14.18
CA VAL A 141 -5.04 1.94 14.96
C VAL A 141 -4.58 3.27 14.35
N LEU A 142 -4.41 3.34 13.03
CA LEU A 142 -4.07 4.57 12.32
C LEU A 142 -5.10 5.67 12.56
N TYR A 143 -6.39 5.35 12.42
CA TYR A 143 -7.47 6.29 12.72
C TYR A 143 -7.43 6.78 14.16
N ARG A 144 -7.23 5.87 15.12
CA ARG A 144 -7.16 6.21 16.55
C ARG A 144 -5.96 7.10 16.85
N ILE A 145 -4.79 6.80 16.31
CA ILE A 145 -3.56 7.60 16.51
C ILE A 145 -3.71 8.99 15.88
N ALA A 146 -4.31 9.07 14.69
CA ALA A 146 -4.51 10.34 13.99
C ALA A 146 -5.54 11.24 14.69
N VAL A 147 -6.58 10.67 15.30
CA VAL A 147 -7.65 11.43 15.98
C VAL A 147 -7.35 11.67 17.47
N SER A 148 -6.48 10.86 18.08
CA SER A 148 -6.12 10.95 19.51
C SER A 148 -5.24 12.17 19.78
N LYS A 149 -5.90 13.24 20.23
CA LYS A 149 -5.28 14.46 20.75
C LYS A 149 -4.82 14.22 22.20
N ARG A 150 -3.58 13.80 22.38
CA ARG A 150 -2.88 13.84 23.68
C ARG A 150 -1.44 14.26 23.52
#